data_AF-A0A5P8Z7T8-F1
#
_entry.id   AF-A0A5P8Z7T8-F1
#
_cell.length_a   1.000
_cell.length_b   1.000
_cell.length_c   1.000
_cell.angle_alpha   90.00
_cell.angle_beta   90.00
_cell.angle_gamma   90.00
#
_symmetry.space_group_name_H-M   'P 1'
#
loop_
_entity.id
_entity.type
_entity.pdbx_description
1 polymer ?
#
loop_
_entity_poly.entity_id
_entity_poly.type
_entity_poly.pdbx_seq_one_letter_code
_entity_poly.pdbx_strand_id
1 'polypeptide(L)'
;MAKVSVNLDDDLEDEGGSRKLKELAAPLPSVSKAKSSALKDAPRVQFSFTNVPEPIKDAFAREASKRGLTKKELLYECLRAGGISIPDTAEIDGRRR
;
A
#
# COMPACT_ATOMS: atom_id res chain seq x y z
N MET A 1 -29.52 -37.29 -27.19
CA MET A 1 -29.13 -35.89 -26.90
C MET A 1 -27.94 -35.55 -27.78
N ALA A 2 -28.09 -34.58 -28.68
CA ALA A 2 -27.00 -34.19 -29.58
C ALA A 2 -25.91 -33.50 -28.76
N LYS A 3 -24.70 -34.07 -28.76
CA LYS A 3 -23.53 -33.46 -28.12
C LYS A 3 -23.12 -32.26 -28.96
N VAL A 4 -23.40 -31.06 -28.46
CA VAL A 4 -22.86 -29.82 -29.02
C VAL A 4 -21.40 -29.74 -28.60
N SER A 5 -20.47 -30.04 -29.50
CA SER A 5 -19.05 -29.79 -29.32
C SER A 5 -18.76 -28.35 -29.73
N VAL A 6 -18.51 -27.49 -28.75
CA VAL A 6 -18.02 -26.14 -28.98
C VAL A 6 -16.49 -26.24 -29.08
N ASN A 7 -15.95 -25.95 -30.27
CA ASN A 7 -14.52 -25.68 -30.40
C ASN A 7 -14.28 -24.27 -29.87
N LEU A 8 -13.73 -24.19 -28.67
CA LEU A 8 -13.20 -22.96 -28.11
C LEU A 8 -11.72 -22.90 -28.52
N ASP A 9 -11.47 -22.52 -29.77
CA ASP A 9 -10.12 -22.16 -30.19
C ASP A 9 -9.75 -20.87 -29.46
N ASP A 10 -8.88 -21.02 -28.46
CA ASP A 10 -8.39 -19.96 -27.56
C ASP A 10 -7.33 -19.08 -28.24
N ASP A 11 -7.38 -18.94 -29.58
CA ASP A 11 -6.51 -18.08 -30.37
C ASP A 11 -7.06 -16.65 -30.48
N LEU A 12 -7.62 -16.15 -29.38
CA LEU A 12 -7.89 -14.72 -29.22
C LEU A 12 -6.73 -14.05 -28.49
N GLU A 13 -5.52 -14.22 -29.00
CA GLU A 13 -4.48 -13.19 -28.83
C GLU A 13 -4.86 -11.97 -29.69
N ASP A 14 -5.97 -11.30 -29.33
CA ASP A 14 -6.34 -10.01 -29.91
C ASP A 14 -5.37 -8.94 -29.36
N GLU A 15 -4.20 -8.85 -29.97
CA GLU A 15 -3.25 -7.75 -29.79
C GLU A 15 -3.94 -6.38 -29.96
N GLY A 16 -5.04 -6.32 -30.73
CA GLY A 16 -5.82 -5.10 -30.97
C GLY A 16 -6.59 -4.62 -29.73
N GLY A 17 -7.33 -5.50 -29.06
CA GLY A 17 -8.07 -5.18 -27.84
C GLY A 17 -7.15 -4.82 -26.67
N SER A 18 -6.05 -5.58 -26.50
CA SER A 18 -5.05 -5.28 -25.48
C SER A 18 -4.32 -3.95 -25.71
N ARG A 19 -4.01 -3.59 -26.97
CA ARG A 19 -3.42 -2.27 -27.33
C ARG A 19 -4.37 -1.11 -27.02
N LYS A 20 -5.66 -1.20 -27.39
CA LYS A 20 -6.66 -0.14 -27.10
C LYS A 20 -6.88 0.05 -25.61
N LEU A 21 -6.96 -1.03 -24.84
CA LEU A 21 -7.06 -0.96 -23.38
C LEU A 21 -5.80 -0.34 -22.76
N LYS A 22 -4.61 -0.62 -23.32
CA LYS A 22 -3.35 -0.04 -22.87
C LYS A 22 -3.22 1.46 -23.20
N GLU A 23 -3.73 1.90 -24.35
CA GLU A 23 -3.82 3.33 -24.72
C GLU A 23 -4.82 4.09 -23.83
N LEU A 24 -5.99 3.51 -23.56
CA LEU A 24 -6.99 4.11 -22.67
C LEU A 24 -6.54 4.16 -21.20
N ALA A 25 -5.74 3.17 -20.77
CA ALA A 25 -5.17 3.12 -19.42
C ALA A 25 -3.82 3.85 -19.28
N ALA A 26 -3.21 4.32 -20.37
CA ALA A 26 -1.93 5.05 -20.35
C ALA A 26 -1.87 6.27 -19.42
N PRO A 27 -2.93 7.09 -19.25
CA PRO A 27 -2.90 8.20 -18.31
C PRO A 27 -3.08 7.77 -16.84
N LEU A 28 -3.48 6.52 -16.59
CA LEU A 28 -3.71 6.01 -15.24
C LEU A 28 -2.44 5.28 -14.73
N PRO A 29 -1.96 5.61 -13.52
CA PRO A 29 -0.86 4.86 -12.93
C PRO A 29 -1.28 3.38 -12.76
N SER A 30 -0.35 2.46 -12.99
CA SER A 30 -0.57 1.04 -12.73
C SER A 30 -1.03 0.80 -11.29
N VAL A 31 -1.78 -0.26 -11.01
CA VAL A 31 -2.37 -0.53 -9.68
C VAL A 31 -1.33 -0.46 -8.54
N SER A 32 -0.11 -0.92 -8.79
CA SER A 32 1.03 -0.80 -7.86
C SER A 32 1.47 0.66 -7.64
N LYS A 33 1.57 1.42 -8.73
CA LYS A 33 1.96 2.84 -8.71
C LYS A 33 0.85 3.73 -8.12
N ALA A 34 -0.42 3.37 -8.30
CA ALA A 34 -1.56 4.05 -7.71
C ALA A 34 -1.62 3.90 -6.18
N LYS A 35 -1.31 2.71 -5.64
CA LYS A 35 -1.25 2.50 -4.19
C LYS A 35 -0.11 3.29 -3.54
N SER A 36 1.07 3.27 -4.14
CA SER A 36 2.23 4.02 -3.62
C SER A 36 2.08 5.54 -3.80
N SER A 37 1.54 6.02 -4.93
CA SER A 37 1.25 7.44 -5.13
C SER A 37 0.16 7.94 -4.19
N ALA A 38 -0.92 7.17 -3.99
CA ALA A 38 -1.99 7.54 -3.05
C ALA A 38 -1.47 7.77 -1.63
N LEU A 39 -0.53 6.95 -1.15
CA LEU A 39 0.09 7.11 0.17
C LEU A 39 1.05 8.32 0.24
N LYS A 40 1.72 8.66 -0.86
CA LYS A 40 2.58 9.85 -0.95
C LYS A 40 1.77 11.15 -1.01
N ASP A 41 0.67 11.13 -1.75
CA ASP A 41 -0.20 12.28 -2.00
C ASP A 41 -1.27 12.48 -0.91
N ALA A 42 -1.51 11.48 -0.06
CA ALA A 42 -2.51 11.56 1.01
C ALA A 42 -2.22 12.69 2.01
N PRO A 43 -3.25 13.41 2.48
CA PRO A 43 -3.12 14.44 3.50
C PRO A 43 -2.55 13.84 4.80
N ARG A 44 -1.53 14.49 5.37
CA ARG A 44 -0.93 14.07 6.65
C ARG A 44 -1.76 14.65 7.78
N VAL A 45 -2.41 13.78 8.56
CA VAL A 45 -3.23 14.15 9.71
C VAL A 45 -2.48 13.88 11.02
N GLN A 46 -2.78 14.70 12.04
CA GLN A 46 -2.22 14.50 13.38
C GLN A 46 -2.82 13.25 14.02
N PHE A 47 -1.97 12.40 14.58
CA PHE A 47 -2.37 11.23 15.36
C PHE A 47 -2.02 11.48 16.83
N SER A 48 -3.03 11.69 17.68
CA SER A 48 -2.86 12.05 19.10
C SER A 48 -3.55 11.05 20.03
N PHE A 49 -2.93 10.81 21.18
CA PHE A 49 -3.45 9.96 22.25
C PHE A 49 -3.74 10.81 23.50
N THR A 50 -5.00 11.18 23.69
CA THR A 50 -5.44 12.05 24.78
C THR A 50 -5.51 11.33 26.14
N ASN A 51 -5.91 10.05 26.16
CA ASN A 51 -6.18 9.29 27.39
C ASN A 51 -5.34 8.01 27.53
N VAL A 52 -4.04 8.08 27.24
CA VAL A 52 -3.13 6.93 27.45
C VAL A 52 -2.35 7.14 28.75
N PRO A 53 -2.37 6.17 29.69
CA PRO A 53 -1.57 6.21 30.91
C PRO A 53 -0.09 6.50 30.64
N GLU A 54 0.50 7.35 31.48
CA GLU A 54 1.90 7.76 31.39
C GLU A 54 2.88 6.58 31.29
N PRO A 55 2.74 5.48 32.07
CA PRO A 55 3.68 4.36 31.99
C PRO A 55 3.73 3.69 30.61
N ILE A 56 2.62 3.71 29.88
CA ILE A 56 2.53 3.11 28.54
C ILE A 56 3.24 4.00 27.52
N LYS A 57 3.07 5.32 27.63
CA LYS A 57 3.79 6.29 26.78
C LYS A 57 5.30 6.17 26.98
N ASP A 58 5.73 5.99 28.22
CA ASP A 58 7.14 5.84 28.58
C ASP A 58 7.70 4.50 28.12
N ALA A 59 6.95 3.41 28.28
CA ALA A 59 7.34 2.10 27.78
C ALA A 59 7.57 2.13 26.26
N PHE A 60 6.65 2.75 25.52
CA PHE A 60 6.76 2.92 24.07
C PHE A 60 7.95 3.80 23.67
N ALA A 61 8.19 4.89 24.40
CA ALA A 61 9.34 5.76 24.16
C ALA A 61 10.67 5.03 24.40
N ARG A 62 10.78 4.27 25.49
CA ARG A 62 11.98 3.47 25.79
C ARG A 62 12.21 2.38 24.76
N GLU A 63 11.16 1.71 24.30
CA GLU A 63 11.27 0.69 23.27
C GLU A 63 11.80 1.27 21.95
N ALA A 64 11.27 2.44 21.55
CA ALA A 64 11.75 3.15 20.37
C ALA A 64 13.23 3.50 20.51
N SER A 65 13.63 4.09 21.65
CA SER A 65 15.03 4.42 21.94
C SER A 65 15.94 3.19 21.98
N LYS A 66 15.49 2.07 22.55
CA LYS A 66 16.27 0.82 22.62
C LYS A 66 16.56 0.25 21.23
N ARG A 67 15.63 0.41 20.29
CA ARG A 67 15.77 -0.03 18.90
C ARG A 67 16.46 1.02 18.01
N GLY A 68 16.76 2.21 18.54
CA GLY A 68 17.30 3.32 17.74
C GLY A 68 16.30 3.88 16.72
N LEU A 69 15.01 3.63 16.92
CA LEU A 69 13.93 4.04 16.01
C LEU A 69 13.22 5.28 16.55
N THR A 70 12.61 6.04 15.65
CA THR A 70 11.66 7.06 16.05
C THR A 70 10.35 6.42 16.54
N LYS A 71 9.61 7.14 17.39
CA LYS A 71 8.27 6.71 17.87
C LYS A 71 7.30 6.40 16.72
N LYS A 72 7.45 7.09 15.58
CA LYS A 72 6.64 6.91 14.38
C LYS A 72 6.99 5.61 13.65
N GLU A 73 8.27 5.28 13.56
CA GLU A 73 8.74 4.04 12.93
C GLU A 73 8.34 2.83 13.76
N LEU A 74 8.50 2.90 15.08
CA LEU A 74 8.03 1.85 15.99
C LEU A 74 6.51 1.63 15.82
N LEU A 75 5.73 2.69 15.68
CA LEU A 75 4.29 2.57 15.42
C LEU A 75 4.01 1.82 14.12
N TYR A 76 4.74 2.11 13.04
CA TYR A 76 4.58 1.40 11.77
C TYR A 76 4.99 -0.07 11.88
N GLU A 77 6.05 -0.40 12.62
CA GLU A 77 6.40 -1.80 12.90
C GLU A 77 5.30 -2.53 13.66
N CYS A 78 4.74 -1.92 14.70
CA CYS A 78 3.64 -2.51 15.47
C CYS A 78 2.41 -2.76 14.59
N LEU A 79 2.06 -1.81 13.72
CA LEU A 79 0.92 -1.96 12.81
C LEU A 79 1.17 -3.03 11.74
N ARG A 80 2.41 -3.14 11.22
CA ARG A 80 2.80 -4.23 10.32
C ARG A 80 2.74 -5.60 10.99
N ALA A 81 3.24 -5.71 12.23
CA ALA A 81 3.14 -6.92 13.03
C ALA A 81 1.67 -7.32 13.30
N GLY A 82 0.78 -6.33 13.41
CA GLY A 82 -0.68 -6.53 13.48
C GLY A 82 -1.36 -6.87 12.15
N GLY A 83 -0.60 -7.08 11.06
CA GLY A 83 -1.12 -7.47 9.75
C GLY A 83 -1.57 -6.32 8.85
N ILE A 84 -1.38 -5.07 9.26
CA ILE A 84 -1.68 -3.92 8.40
C ILE A 84 -0.54 -3.75 7.39
N SER A 85 -0.86 -3.82 6.10
CA SER A 85 0.09 -3.64 5.00
C SER A 85 0.52 -2.17 4.85
N ILE A 86 1.37 -1.71 5.76
CA ILE A 86 1.99 -0.38 5.71
C ILE A 86 3.33 -0.50 4.95
N PRO A 87 3.51 0.25 3.85
CA PRO A 87 4.76 0.25 3.08
C PRO A 87 5.96 0.71 3.91
N ASP A 88 7.16 0.56 3.35
CA ASP A 88 8.35 0.94 4.11
C ASP A 88 8.43 2.45 4.36
N THR A 89 9.12 2.87 5.41
CA THR A 89 9.28 4.30 5.75
C THR A 89 9.94 5.08 4.61
N ALA A 90 10.86 4.44 3.89
CA ALA A 90 11.48 4.96 2.67
C ALA A 90 10.48 5.21 1.53
N GLU A 91 9.38 4.45 1.46
CA GLU A 91 8.36 4.56 0.42
C GLU A 91 7.27 5.59 0.77
N ILE A 92 7.07 5.85 2.07
CA ILE A 92 6.05 6.77 2.61
C ILE A 92 6.62 8.20 2.81
N ASP A 93 7.94 8.38 2.74
CA ASP A 93 8.58 9.68 2.92
C ASP A 93 8.08 10.70 1.88
N GLY A 94 7.20 11.59 2.34
CA GLY A 94 6.55 12.61 1.53
C GLY A 94 7.47 13.76 1.12
N ARG A 95 8.76 13.72 1.51
CA ARG A 95 9.79 14.66 1.02
C ARG A 95 10.31 14.31 -0.38
N ARG A 96 10.18 13.04 -0.81
CA ARG A 96 10.53 12.58 -2.17
C ARG A 96 9.29 12.51 -3.05
N ARG A 97 8.66 13.66 -3.28
CA ARG A 97 7.61 13.83 -4.30
C ARG A 97 8.22 13.79 -5.70
#